data_AF-A0AAJ5VWK5-F1
#
_entry.id   AF-A0AAJ5VWK5-F1
#
_cell.length_a   1.000
_cell.length_b   1.000
_cell.length_c   1.000
_cell.angle_alpha   90.00
_cell.angle_beta   90.00
_cell.angle_gamma   90.00
#
_symmetry.space_group_name_H-M   'P 1'
#
loop_
_entity.id
_entity.type
_entity.pdbx_description
1 polymer ?
#
loop_
_entity_poly.entity_id
_entity_poly.type
_entity_poly.pdbx_seq_one_letter_code
_entity_poly.pdbx_strand_id
1 'polypeptide(L)'
;MKTFKANPNRYENTAIAAYQQMIRERIEQGWHPSLLTFTFNPMPDNRALPPEAIGKSLAQFYSLCLTRLIHHPHRGPITNLPLMVGMPDLPLFKHRKISVVATINDGLHAHAVFLKPIRTRNGRTLASTLEENGNLFKDACHLMSIHCADIKETPGKAVAYVLKSLDLKRFPGDDIWIFPKSRSERTKASRRVSRHD
;
A
#
# COMPACT_ATOMS: atom_id res chain seq x y z
N MET A 1 0.37 42.29 14.46
CA MET A 1 -0.19 40.93 14.60
C MET A 1 0.22 40.11 13.39
N LYS A 2 1.18 39.18 13.52
CA LYS A 2 1.64 38.33 12.40
C LYS A 2 0.82 37.04 12.40
N THR A 3 0.09 36.79 11.33
CA THR A 3 -0.64 35.54 11.10
C THR A 3 0.35 34.39 10.93
N PHE A 4 0.30 33.41 11.84
CA PHE A 4 1.00 32.14 11.69
C PHE A 4 0.35 31.37 10.52
N LYS A 5 0.99 31.38 9.35
CA LYS A 5 0.72 30.36 8.33
C LYS A 5 1.37 29.06 8.79
N ALA A 6 0.56 28.10 9.24
CA ALA A 6 1.03 26.75 9.50
C ALA A 6 1.72 26.20 8.24
N ASN A 7 2.99 25.81 8.36
CA ASN A 7 3.74 25.22 7.27
C ASN A 7 3.20 23.79 7.02
N PRO A 8 2.56 23.50 5.87
CA PRO A 8 1.95 22.21 5.60
C PRO A 8 2.95 21.05 5.63
N ASN A 9 4.24 21.34 5.44
CA ASN A 9 5.33 20.37 5.34
C ASN A 9 5.72 19.72 6.70
N ARG A 10 5.29 20.28 7.84
CA ARG A 10 5.57 19.68 9.16
C ARG A 10 4.70 18.46 9.47
N TYR A 11 3.45 18.43 9.00
CA TYR A 11 2.52 17.31 9.26
C TYR A 11 2.84 16.08 8.40
N GLU A 12 3.26 16.28 7.15
CA GLU A 12 3.64 15.19 6.24
C GLU A 12 4.84 14.39 6.75
N ASN A 13 5.88 15.09 7.22
CA ASN A 13 7.04 14.46 7.84
C ASN A 13 6.70 13.68 9.13
N THR A 14 5.68 14.12 9.87
CA THR A 14 5.25 13.46 11.11
C THR A 14 4.45 12.19 10.82
N ALA A 15 3.57 12.21 9.80
CA ALA A 15 2.80 11.03 9.40
C ALA A 15 3.70 9.93 8.80
N ILE A 16 4.63 10.29 7.93
CA ILE A 16 5.62 9.36 7.38
C ILE A 16 6.43 8.73 8.52
N ALA A 17 6.98 9.54 9.43
CA ALA A 17 7.72 9.03 10.58
C ALA A 17 6.88 8.06 11.44
N ALA A 18 5.59 8.34 11.63
CA ALA A 18 4.69 7.46 12.35
C ALA A 18 4.49 6.09 11.64
N TYR A 19 4.38 6.06 10.31
CA TYR A 19 4.29 4.81 9.56
C TYR A 19 5.61 4.03 9.57
N GLN A 20 6.75 4.72 9.46
CA GLN A 20 8.06 4.08 9.59
C GLN A 20 8.23 3.42 10.96
N GLN A 21 7.78 4.11 12.01
CA GLN A 21 7.79 3.58 13.37
C GLN A 21 6.85 2.37 13.50
N MET A 22 5.63 2.46 12.97
CA MET A 22 4.67 1.35 13.00
C MET A 22 5.16 0.10 12.27
N ILE A 23 5.86 0.27 11.14
CA ILE A 23 6.50 -0.82 10.40
C ILE A 23 7.58 -1.48 11.26
N ARG A 24 8.45 -0.65 11.86
CA ARG A 24 9.54 -1.10 12.74
C ARG A 24 9.01 -1.93 13.90
N GLU A 25 8.05 -1.41 14.64
CA GLU A 25 7.45 -2.07 15.79
C GLU A 25 6.85 -3.42 15.42
N ARG A 26 6.12 -3.51 14.29
CA ARG A 26 5.53 -4.78 13.85
C ARG A 26 6.60 -5.82 13.49
N ILE A 27 7.64 -5.42 12.77
CA ILE A 27 8.75 -6.33 12.41
C ILE A 27 9.49 -6.79 13.67
N GLU A 28 9.75 -5.90 14.62
CA GLU A 28 10.35 -6.23 15.92
C GLU A 28 9.47 -7.17 16.76
N GLN A 29 8.14 -7.05 16.64
CA GLN A 29 7.16 -7.98 17.21
C GLN A 29 7.06 -9.31 16.44
N GLY A 30 7.91 -9.55 15.45
CA GLY A 30 7.97 -10.81 14.69
C GLY A 30 6.96 -10.91 13.54
N TRP A 31 6.36 -9.80 13.10
CA TRP A 31 5.54 -9.80 11.89
C TRP A 31 6.42 -10.08 10.67
N HIS A 32 5.85 -10.78 9.68
CA HIS A 32 6.59 -11.19 8.49
C HIS A 32 6.39 -10.16 7.36
N PRO A 33 7.45 -9.46 6.94
CA PRO A 33 7.39 -8.53 5.83
C PRO A 33 7.51 -9.23 4.48
N SER A 34 6.68 -8.82 3.52
CA SER A 34 6.79 -9.20 2.10
C SER A 34 6.75 -7.95 1.23
N LEU A 35 7.55 -7.94 0.17
CA LEU A 35 7.51 -6.94 -0.89
C LEU A 35 6.58 -7.42 -2.00
N LEU A 36 5.67 -6.54 -2.42
CA LEU A 36 4.69 -6.77 -3.47
C LEU A 36 4.94 -5.83 -4.63
N THR A 37 4.91 -6.37 -5.84
CA THR A 37 4.90 -5.60 -7.08
C THR A 37 3.65 -5.97 -7.87
N PHE A 38 2.84 -4.97 -8.19
CA PHE A 38 1.58 -5.11 -8.91
C PHE A 38 1.74 -4.60 -10.33
N THR A 39 1.21 -5.34 -11.29
CA THR A 39 0.92 -4.84 -12.63
C THR A 39 -0.56 -4.93 -12.89
N PHE A 40 -1.14 -3.95 -13.56
CA PHE A 40 -2.57 -3.87 -13.80
C PHE A 40 -2.89 -4.06 -15.28
N ASN A 41 -4.07 -4.60 -15.57
CA ASN A 41 -4.57 -4.64 -16.93
C ASN A 41 -4.85 -3.21 -17.43
N PRO A 42 -4.58 -2.89 -18.71
CA PRO A 42 -4.92 -1.58 -19.24
C PRO A 42 -6.44 -1.39 -19.35
N MET A 43 -6.88 -0.13 -19.43
CA MET A 43 -8.27 0.20 -19.74
C MET A 43 -8.64 -0.28 -21.16
N PRO A 44 -9.94 -0.43 -21.51
CA PRO A 44 -10.37 -0.89 -22.84
C PRO A 44 -9.84 -0.07 -24.02
N ASP A 45 -9.46 1.18 -23.79
CA ASP A 45 -8.83 2.08 -24.77
C ASP A 45 -7.30 2.07 -24.69
N ASN A 46 -6.74 1.02 -24.08
CA ASN A 46 -5.31 0.79 -23.85
C ASN A 46 -4.62 1.89 -23.03
N ARG A 47 -5.37 2.73 -22.32
CA ARG A 47 -4.81 3.72 -21.39
C ARG A 47 -4.43 3.08 -20.06
N ALA A 48 -3.46 3.70 -19.39
CA ALA A 48 -3.12 3.36 -18.02
C ALA A 48 -4.31 3.63 -17.07
N LEU A 49 -4.44 2.83 -16.02
CA LEU A 49 -5.46 3.04 -14.99
C LEU A 49 -5.20 4.35 -14.25
N PRO A 50 -6.25 5.14 -13.94
CA PRO A 50 -6.07 6.29 -13.08
C PRO A 50 -5.65 5.86 -11.66
N PRO A 51 -4.92 6.71 -10.90
CA PRO A 51 -4.50 6.40 -9.52
C PRO A 51 -5.65 5.97 -8.59
N GLU A 52 -6.85 6.49 -8.80
CA GLU A 52 -8.04 6.08 -8.04
C GLU A 52 -8.44 4.63 -8.30
N ALA A 53 -8.31 4.16 -9.54
CA ALA A 53 -8.61 2.77 -9.90
C ALA A 53 -7.56 1.83 -9.31
N ILE A 54 -6.27 2.20 -9.35
CA ILE A 54 -5.20 1.47 -8.64
C ILE A 54 -5.52 1.38 -7.14
N GLY A 55 -5.86 2.50 -6.51
CA GLY A 55 -6.19 2.53 -5.09
C GLY A 55 -7.37 1.61 -4.74
N LYS A 56 -8.38 1.53 -5.61
CA LYS A 56 -9.50 0.58 -5.48
C LYS A 56 -9.04 -0.87 -5.62
N SER A 57 -8.23 -1.18 -6.62
CA SER A 57 -7.65 -2.51 -6.83
C SER A 57 -6.80 -2.97 -5.64
N LEU A 58 -5.96 -2.08 -5.09
CA LEU A 58 -5.17 -2.38 -3.89
C LEU A 58 -6.05 -2.58 -2.64
N ALA A 59 -7.14 -1.83 -2.52
CA ALA A 59 -8.11 -2.02 -1.42
C ALA A 59 -8.84 -3.36 -1.53
N GLN A 60 -9.20 -3.79 -2.74
CA GLN A 60 -9.79 -5.10 -3.01
C GLN A 60 -8.80 -6.22 -2.70
N PHE A 61 -7.55 -6.09 -3.18
CA PHE A 61 -6.46 -7.00 -2.86
C PHE A 61 -6.30 -7.18 -1.35
N TYR A 62 -6.19 -6.07 -0.61
CA TYR A 62 -6.06 -6.11 0.85
C TYR A 62 -7.27 -6.80 1.52
N SER A 63 -8.48 -6.55 1.04
CA SER A 63 -9.70 -7.16 1.57
C SER A 63 -9.74 -8.68 1.32
N LEU A 64 -9.25 -9.16 0.18
CA LEU A 64 -9.11 -10.58 -0.12
C LEU A 64 -8.04 -11.24 0.74
N CYS A 65 -6.90 -10.57 0.95
CA CYS A 65 -5.88 -11.03 1.89
C CYS A 65 -6.46 -11.14 3.30
N LEU A 66 -7.23 -10.15 3.75
CA LEU A 66 -7.83 -10.13 5.09
C LEU A 66 -8.69 -11.36 5.36
N THR A 67 -9.60 -11.70 4.44
CA THR A 67 -10.53 -12.83 4.60
C THR A 67 -9.84 -14.20 4.50
N ARG A 68 -8.69 -14.27 3.82
CA ARG A 68 -7.89 -15.48 3.65
C ARG A 68 -6.87 -15.70 4.75
N LEU A 69 -6.25 -14.64 5.24
CA LEU A 69 -5.16 -14.69 6.22
C LEU A 69 -5.63 -14.56 7.66
N ILE A 70 -6.78 -13.95 7.94
CA ILE A 70 -7.20 -13.62 9.30
C ILE A 70 -8.53 -14.29 9.65
N HIS A 71 -8.59 -14.99 10.78
CA HIS A 71 -9.84 -15.48 11.34
C HIS A 71 -10.66 -14.30 11.88
N HIS A 72 -11.93 -14.20 11.47
CA HIS A 72 -12.87 -13.19 11.95
C HIS A 72 -12.30 -11.76 12.02
N PRO A 73 -11.87 -11.18 10.88
CA PRO A 73 -11.11 -9.93 10.86
C PRO A 73 -11.84 -8.71 11.43
N HIS A 74 -13.15 -8.80 11.65
CA HIS A 74 -13.97 -7.73 12.23
C HIS A 74 -14.07 -7.78 13.77
N ARG A 75 -13.62 -8.86 14.41
CA ARG A 75 -13.78 -9.08 15.86
C ARG A 75 -12.58 -8.62 16.70
N GLY A 76 -11.44 -8.34 16.07
CA GLY A 76 -10.20 -7.95 16.74
C GLY A 76 -9.85 -6.46 16.58
N PRO A 77 -8.85 -5.96 17.35
CA PRO A 77 -8.34 -4.61 17.18
C PRO A 77 -7.66 -4.45 15.81
N ILE A 78 -7.74 -3.25 15.22
CA ILE A 78 -7.15 -2.94 13.91
C ILE A 78 -5.64 -3.16 13.86
N THR A 79 -4.97 -3.04 15.01
CA THR A 79 -3.54 -3.28 15.20
C THR A 79 -3.14 -4.73 14.97
N ASN A 80 -4.08 -5.67 15.07
CA ASN A 80 -3.84 -7.10 14.82
C ASN A 80 -4.05 -7.47 13.34
N LEU A 81 -4.51 -6.54 12.50
CA LEU A 81 -4.69 -6.77 11.08
C LEU A 81 -3.38 -6.53 10.31
N PRO A 82 -3.16 -7.25 9.20
CA PRO A 82 -2.01 -7.02 8.32
C PRO A 82 -1.81 -5.53 8.00
N LEU A 83 -0.57 -5.04 7.95
CA LEU A 83 -0.30 -3.69 7.43
C LEU A 83 0.00 -3.79 5.95
N MET A 84 -0.55 -2.92 5.12
CA MET A 84 -0.07 -2.73 3.75
C MET A 84 0.19 -1.25 3.50
N VAL A 85 1.39 -0.93 3.03
CA VAL A 85 1.79 0.42 2.62
C VAL A 85 2.26 0.33 1.18
N GLY A 86 1.53 0.97 0.26
CA GLY A 86 1.78 0.96 -1.18
C GLY A 86 2.01 2.34 -1.75
N MET A 87 2.69 2.40 -2.90
CA MET A 87 2.99 3.61 -3.65
C MET A 87 3.04 3.32 -5.16
N PRO A 88 2.73 4.31 -6.01
CA PRO A 88 2.90 4.16 -7.45
C PRO A 88 4.39 4.04 -7.78
N ASP A 89 4.72 3.14 -8.69
CA ASP A 89 6.08 3.06 -9.23
C ASP A 89 6.22 4.15 -10.30
N LEU A 90 6.77 5.29 -9.90
CA LEU A 90 7.09 6.36 -10.85
C LEU A 90 8.51 6.12 -11.40
N PRO A 91 8.71 6.27 -12.73
CA PRO A 91 10.04 6.13 -13.32
C PRO A 91 10.97 7.17 -12.68
N LEU A 92 12.01 6.68 -12.00
CA LEU A 92 13.00 7.46 -11.29
C LEU A 92 13.91 8.24 -12.25
N PHE A 93 13.42 9.30 -12.89
CA PHE A 93 14.30 10.27 -13.54
C PHE A 93 14.75 11.31 -12.53
N LYS A 94 16.02 11.20 -12.10
CA LYS A 94 16.65 11.99 -11.03
C LYS A 94 16.57 13.52 -11.16
N HIS A 95 16.01 14.11 -12.22
CA HIS A 95 16.11 15.55 -12.46
C HIS A 95 14.89 16.29 -13.05
N ARG A 96 13.68 15.72 -13.13
CA ARG A 96 12.50 16.52 -13.55
C ARG A 96 11.23 16.19 -12.79
N LYS A 97 10.49 17.23 -12.38
CA LYS A 97 9.08 17.12 -11.99
C LYS A 97 8.29 16.75 -13.25
N ILE A 98 7.96 15.48 -13.38
CA ILE A 98 7.09 15.00 -14.44
C ILE A 98 5.68 14.90 -13.85
N SER A 99 4.70 15.51 -14.52
CA SER A 99 3.30 15.34 -14.19
C SER A 99 2.91 13.87 -14.38
N VAL A 100 2.00 13.36 -13.55
CA VAL A 100 1.45 11.97 -13.57
C VAL A 100 1.03 11.48 -14.97
N VAL A 101 0.86 12.40 -15.91
CA VAL A 101 0.49 12.18 -17.31
C VAL A 101 1.62 11.60 -18.18
N ALA A 102 2.91 11.76 -17.85
CA ALA A 102 3.98 11.39 -18.79
C ALA A 102 4.51 9.93 -18.65
N THR A 103 3.86 9.08 -17.87
CA THR A 103 4.24 7.65 -17.67
C THR A 103 3.53 6.74 -18.68
N ILE A 104 3.59 7.08 -19.98
CA ILE A 104 2.75 6.47 -21.02
C ILE A 104 3.27 5.12 -21.56
N ASN A 105 4.47 4.62 -21.23
CA ASN A 105 5.06 3.52 -22.02
C ASN A 105 5.56 2.23 -21.33
N ASP A 106 5.27 1.92 -20.05
CA ASP A 106 5.77 0.64 -19.48
C ASP A 106 4.84 -0.09 -18.49
N GLY A 107 3.54 0.17 -18.55
CA GLY A 107 2.59 -0.43 -17.61
C GLY A 107 2.65 0.27 -16.26
N LEU A 108 1.48 0.60 -15.72
CA LEU A 108 1.43 1.29 -14.44
C LEU A 108 1.72 0.27 -13.34
N HIS A 109 2.88 0.37 -12.70
CA HIS A 109 3.25 -0.53 -11.60
C HIS A 109 2.93 0.12 -10.25
N ALA A 110 2.63 -0.70 -9.25
CA ALA A 110 2.60 -0.26 -7.86
C ALA A 110 3.49 -1.18 -7.03
N HIS A 111 4.21 -0.60 -6.08
CA HIS A 111 4.96 -1.36 -5.08
C HIS A 111 4.27 -1.24 -3.73
N ALA A 112 4.26 -2.31 -2.95
CA ALA A 112 3.81 -2.25 -1.57
C ALA A 112 4.64 -3.14 -0.66
N VAL A 113 4.69 -2.77 0.61
CA VAL A 113 5.12 -3.66 1.67
C VAL A 113 3.90 -4.16 2.42
N PHE A 114 3.85 -5.46 2.63
CA PHE A 114 2.82 -6.14 3.39
C PHE A 114 3.42 -6.77 4.64
N LEU A 115 2.93 -6.39 5.82
CA LEU A 115 3.32 -6.98 7.09
C LEU A 115 2.23 -7.93 7.55
N LYS A 116 2.52 -9.22 7.52
CA LYS A 116 1.64 -10.28 7.98
C LYS A 116 1.83 -10.52 9.49
N PRO A 117 0.77 -10.62 10.30
CA PRO A 117 0.90 -11.01 11.70
C PRO A 117 1.43 -12.44 11.85
N ILE A 118 2.01 -12.74 13.02
CA ILE A 118 2.55 -14.08 13.34
C ILE A 118 1.45 -15.14 13.19
N ARG A 119 0.28 -14.88 13.79
CA ARG A 119 -0.87 -15.79 13.76
C ARG A 119 -1.76 -15.47 12.57
N THR A 120 -1.78 -16.37 11.59
CA THR A 120 -2.71 -16.35 10.46
C THR A 120 -3.59 -17.58 10.45
N ARG A 121 -4.67 -17.50 9.67
CA ARG A 121 -5.53 -18.62 9.34
C ARG A 121 -4.69 -19.76 8.77
N ASN A 122 -4.74 -20.90 9.45
CA ASN A 122 -4.02 -22.12 9.10
C ASN A 122 -2.50 -21.95 8.91
N GLY A 123 -1.87 -20.94 9.54
CA GLY A 123 -0.43 -20.71 9.44
C GLY A 123 0.07 -20.28 8.05
N ARG A 124 -0.82 -19.87 7.14
CA ARG A 124 -0.48 -19.54 5.75
C ARG A 124 0.40 -18.31 5.63
N THR A 125 1.29 -18.33 4.62
CA THR A 125 2.07 -17.17 4.19
C THR A 125 1.29 -16.36 3.16
N LEU A 126 1.73 -15.13 2.88
CA LEU A 126 1.16 -14.35 1.79
C LEU A 126 1.45 -15.01 0.45
N ALA A 127 2.70 -15.43 0.22
CA ALA A 127 3.11 -16.11 -1.01
C ALA A 127 2.25 -17.36 -1.29
N SER A 128 2.09 -18.26 -0.32
CA SER A 128 1.28 -19.47 -0.52
C SER A 128 -0.20 -19.14 -0.78
N THR A 129 -0.71 -18.07 -0.13
CA THR A 129 -2.08 -17.60 -0.37
C THR A 129 -2.26 -17.10 -1.80
N LEU A 130 -1.27 -16.39 -2.34
CA LEU A 130 -1.30 -15.86 -3.71
C LEU A 130 -1.11 -16.96 -4.75
N GLU A 131 -0.22 -17.93 -4.50
CA GLU A 131 -0.03 -19.08 -5.39
C GLU A 131 -1.32 -19.89 -5.56
N GLU A 132 -2.00 -20.20 -4.46
CA GLU A 132 -3.23 -20.99 -4.49
C GLU A 132 -4.45 -20.22 -5.06
N ASN A 133 -4.47 -18.89 -4.97
CA ASN A 133 -5.63 -18.07 -5.29
C ASN A 133 -5.35 -17.07 -6.43
N GLY A 134 -4.25 -17.23 -7.17
CA GLY A 134 -3.72 -16.20 -8.06
C GLY A 134 -4.73 -15.66 -9.06
N ASN A 135 -5.50 -16.53 -9.71
CA ASN A 135 -6.54 -16.13 -10.67
C ASN A 135 -7.62 -15.27 -10.01
N LEU A 136 -8.10 -15.66 -8.83
CA LEU A 136 -9.08 -14.87 -8.11
C LEU A 136 -8.55 -13.47 -7.78
N PHE A 137 -7.30 -13.35 -7.33
CA PHE A 137 -6.70 -12.05 -7.07
C PHE A 137 -6.57 -11.21 -8.35
N LYS A 138 -6.17 -11.83 -9.46
CA LYS A 138 -6.08 -11.17 -10.78
C LYS A 138 -7.45 -10.65 -11.24
N ASP A 139 -8.46 -11.50 -11.22
CA ASP A 139 -9.80 -11.18 -11.70
C ASP A 139 -10.47 -10.11 -10.83
N ALA A 140 -10.48 -10.32 -9.51
CA ALA A 140 -11.19 -9.46 -8.59
C ALA A 140 -10.54 -8.08 -8.41
N CYS A 141 -9.22 -7.96 -8.63
CA CYS A 141 -8.48 -6.72 -8.43
C CYS A 141 -8.05 -6.06 -9.75
N HIS A 142 -8.44 -6.63 -10.90
CA HIS A 142 -8.03 -6.15 -12.22
C HIS A 142 -6.49 -6.11 -12.41
N LEU A 143 -5.82 -7.15 -11.92
CA LEU A 143 -4.36 -7.28 -11.98
C LEU A 143 -3.94 -8.16 -13.15
N MET A 144 -2.90 -7.74 -13.86
CA MET A 144 -2.24 -8.57 -14.86
C MET A 144 -1.32 -9.57 -14.14
N SER A 145 -0.53 -9.08 -13.18
CA SER A 145 0.34 -9.92 -12.36
C SER A 145 0.56 -9.33 -10.96
N ILE A 146 0.90 -10.21 -10.03
CA ILE A 146 1.35 -9.87 -8.68
C ILE A 146 2.63 -10.68 -8.45
N HIS A 147 3.71 -10.00 -8.09
CA HIS A 147 4.92 -10.64 -7.59
C HIS A 147 5.01 -10.41 -6.08
N CYS A 148 5.31 -11.48 -5.34
CA CYS A 148 5.46 -11.44 -3.88
C CYS A 148 6.79 -12.04 -3.48
N ALA A 149 7.61 -11.27 -2.77
CA ALA A 149 8.89 -11.71 -2.25
C ALA A 149 8.93 -11.51 -0.73
N ASP A 150 9.10 -12.59 0.02
CA ASP A 150 9.29 -12.51 1.47
C ASP A 150 10.66 -11.91 1.81
N ILE A 151 10.68 -11.00 2.78
CA ILE A 151 11.91 -10.38 3.28
C ILE A 151 12.42 -11.25 4.44
N LYS A 152 13.41 -12.11 4.16
CA LYS A 152 13.94 -13.13 5.08
C LYS A 152 15.10 -12.63 5.96
N GLU A 153 15.11 -11.34 6.26
CA GLU A 153 16.21 -10.67 6.95
C GLU A 153 15.99 -10.59 8.47
N THR A 154 17.07 -10.34 9.23
CA THR A 154 16.95 -9.95 10.64
C THR A 154 16.03 -8.73 10.80
N PRO A 155 15.31 -8.54 11.93
CA PRO A 155 14.40 -7.41 12.10
C PRO A 155 14.99 -6.05 11.71
N GLY A 156 16.20 -5.73 12.17
CA GLY A 156 16.87 -4.47 11.83
C GLY A 156 17.14 -4.29 10.34
N LYS A 157 17.60 -5.35 9.65
CA LYS A 157 17.82 -5.34 8.19
C LYS A 157 16.50 -5.31 7.40
N ALA A 158 15.48 -6.03 7.87
CA ALA A 158 14.16 -6.05 7.25
C ALA A 158 13.51 -4.66 7.32
N VAL A 159 13.61 -3.97 8.47
CA VAL A 159 13.18 -2.58 8.61
C VAL A 159 13.92 -1.68 7.63
N ALA A 160 15.25 -1.74 7.58
CA ALA A 160 16.03 -0.93 6.66
C ALA A 160 15.67 -1.21 5.19
N TYR A 161 15.43 -2.48 4.84
CA TYR A 161 15.02 -2.89 3.50
C TYR A 161 13.64 -2.34 3.14
N VAL A 162 12.64 -2.53 4.01
CA VAL A 162 11.28 -2.00 3.84
C VAL A 162 11.28 -0.48 3.70
N LEU A 163 12.02 0.20 4.58
CA LEU A 163 12.13 1.67 4.54
C LEU A 163 12.89 2.17 3.31
N LYS A 164 13.77 1.35 2.74
CA LYS A 164 14.45 1.65 1.47
C LYS A 164 13.55 1.40 0.27
N SER A 165 12.74 0.34 0.30
CA SER A 165 11.78 0.04 -0.78
C SER A 165 10.61 1.03 -0.80
N LEU A 166 10.27 1.58 0.36
CA LEU A 166 9.29 2.64 0.47
C LEU A 166 10.01 4.00 0.46
N ASP A 167 10.16 4.64 -0.71
CA ASP A 167 10.76 5.99 -0.83
C ASP A 167 9.82 7.09 -0.30
N LEU A 168 9.34 6.93 0.95
CA LEU A 168 8.33 7.77 1.59
C LEU A 168 8.75 9.24 1.72
N LYS A 169 10.04 9.55 1.57
CA LYS A 169 10.56 10.92 1.62
C LYS A 169 10.28 11.72 0.35
N ARG A 170 9.89 11.07 -0.76
CA ARG A 170 9.71 11.72 -2.07
C ARG A 170 8.27 11.93 -2.50
N PHE A 171 7.31 11.33 -1.81
CA PHE A 171 5.90 11.45 -2.14
C PHE A 171 5.19 12.35 -1.12
N PRO A 172 4.63 13.50 -1.53
CA PRO A 172 3.68 14.23 -0.67
C PRO A 172 2.52 13.29 -0.32
N GLY A 173 1.97 13.42 0.89
CA GLY A 173 1.16 12.38 1.55
C GLY A 173 -0.12 11.91 0.84
N ASP A 174 -0.47 12.50 -0.31
CA ASP A 174 -1.65 12.16 -1.11
C ASP A 174 -1.43 10.97 -2.08
N ASP A 175 -0.20 10.51 -2.29
CA ASP A 175 0.12 9.43 -3.24
C ASP A 175 0.44 8.06 -2.59
N ILE A 176 0.27 7.94 -1.26
CA ILE A 176 0.58 6.71 -0.50
C ILE A 176 -0.70 5.98 -0.11
N TRP A 177 -0.81 4.69 -0.47
CA TRP A 177 -1.93 3.84 -0.09
C TRP A 177 -1.62 3.05 1.18
N ILE A 178 -2.44 3.24 2.22
CA ILE A 178 -2.22 2.60 3.53
C ILE A 178 -3.47 1.83 3.93
N PHE A 179 -3.27 0.58 4.36
CA PHE A 179 -4.30 -0.33 4.82
C PHE A 179 -3.85 -1.06 6.10
N PRO A 180 -4.76 -1.36 7.05
CA PRO A 180 -6.20 -1.09 6.99
C PRO A 180 -6.51 0.41 7.14
N LYS A 181 -7.51 0.90 6.39
CA LYS A 181 -8.00 2.27 6.54
C LYS A 181 -8.62 2.47 7.93
N SER A 182 -8.29 3.58 8.58
CA SER A 182 -8.91 3.92 9.87
C SER A 182 -10.44 4.09 9.71
N ARG A 183 -11.21 3.93 10.79
CA ARG A 183 -12.67 4.13 10.74
C ARG A 183 -13.05 5.55 10.27
N SER A 184 -12.25 6.56 10.62
CA SER A 184 -12.44 7.96 10.21
C SER A 184 -12.06 8.24 8.75
N GLU A 185 -11.12 7.50 8.17
CA GLU A 185 -10.78 7.60 6.74
C GLU A 185 -11.89 7.07 5.82
N ARG A 186 -12.65 6.06 6.28
CA ARG A 186 -13.81 5.54 5.54
C ARG A 186 -14.91 6.58 5.33
N THR A 187 -15.06 7.52 6.28
CA THR A 187 -16.07 8.60 6.20
C THR A 187 -15.63 9.76 5.30
N LYS A 188 -14.32 10.01 5.18
CA LYS A 188 -13.80 11.15 4.37
C LYS A 188 -13.88 10.90 2.86
N ALA A 189 -13.70 9.66 2.40
CA ALA A 189 -13.84 9.32 0.98
C ALA A 189 -15.28 9.57 0.45
N SER A 190 -16.29 9.42 1.31
CA SER A 190 -17.69 9.74 0.98
C SER A 190 -17.97 11.25 0.86
N ARG A 191 -17.13 12.13 1.43
CA ARG A 191 -17.33 13.60 1.41
C ARG A 191 -16.65 14.33 0.26
N ARG A 192 -15.72 13.69 -0.46
CA ARG A 192 -15.08 14.31 -1.65
C ARG A 192 -15.91 14.18 -2.93
N VAL A 193 -16.90 13.28 -2.96
CA VAL A 193 -17.77 13.07 -4.13
C VAL A 193 -18.94 14.07 -4.19
N SER A 194 -19.19 14.84 -3.13
CA SER A 194 -20.34 15.75 -3.03
C SER A 194 -20.00 17.25 -3.13
N ARG A 195 -18.88 17.61 -3.77
CA ARG A 195 -18.52 19.02 -4.02
C ARG A 195 -17.91 19.21 -5.40
N HIS A 196 -18.68 18.95 -6.44
CA HIS A 196 -18.57 19.61 -7.74
C HIS A 196 -20.01 19.70 -8.28
N ASP A 197 -20.74 20.68 -7.75
CA ASP A 197 -21.86 21.35 -8.43
C ASP A 197 -21.41 22.79 -8.67
#